data_AF-A0A8H7YY90-F1
#
_entry.id   AF-A0A8H7YY90-F1
#
_cell.length_a   1.000
_cell.length_b   1.000
_cell.length_c   1.000
_cell.angle_alpha   90.00
_cell.angle_beta   90.00
_cell.angle_gamma   90.00
#
_symmetry.space_group_name_H-M   'P 1'
#
loop_
_entity.id
_entity.type
_entity.pdbx_description
1 polymer ?
#
loop_
_entity_poly.entity_id
_entity_poly.type
_entity_poly.pdbx_seq_one_letter_code
_entity_poly.pdbx_strand_id
1 'polypeptide(L)'
;MSGSRGAQFNQNVLIDTTPMPSDIPKVKEIGATSAPLMSASYFIGDRCRAYNDDYMKCKMESNGKGELDCLREGRKVTRCAASVIKDINENCLEQFKAHFECLEQNNHQLWQCRRPENALNTCVFEKLGLKKEIPDTPKGTIPVHLRKSQIYANYSGPQY
;
A
#
# COMPACT_ATOMS: atom_id res chain seq x y z
N MET A 1 -0.51 11.60 -23.14
CA MET A 1 -1.78 11.33 -22.42
C MET A 1 -2.40 10.09 -23.03
N SER A 2 -2.26 8.94 -22.38
CA SER A 2 -2.87 7.69 -22.85
C SER A 2 -4.40 7.83 -22.74
N GLY A 3 -5.09 7.64 -23.86
CA GLY A 3 -6.53 7.86 -23.97
C GLY A 3 -7.32 6.79 -23.23
N SER A 4 -7.64 7.04 -21.97
CA SER A 4 -8.69 6.30 -21.26
C SER A 4 -10.05 6.82 -21.76
N ARG A 5 -10.72 6.05 -22.64
CA ARG A 5 -12.12 6.34 -23.02
C ARG A 5 -12.99 6.31 -21.76
N GLY A 6 -13.85 7.31 -21.58
CA GLY A 6 -14.85 7.30 -20.50
C GLY A 6 -15.79 6.11 -20.67
N ALA A 7 -16.08 5.41 -19.57
CA ALA A 7 -16.92 4.22 -19.60
C ALA A 7 -18.35 4.61 -20.02
N GLN A 8 -18.82 4.05 -21.14
CA GLN A 8 -20.24 4.04 -21.50
C GLN A 8 -20.84 2.76 -20.92
N PHE A 9 -21.73 2.92 -19.95
CA PHE A 9 -22.23 1.81 -19.14
C PHE A 9 -23.57 1.28 -19.67
N ASN A 10 -23.53 0.16 -20.39
CA ASN A 10 -24.60 -0.85 -20.32
C ASN A 10 -24.10 -1.90 -19.30
N GLN A 11 -24.45 -1.75 -18.02
CA GLN A 11 -23.86 -2.53 -16.93
C GLN A 11 -24.50 -3.91 -16.79
N ASN A 12 -24.12 -4.85 -17.66
CA ASN A 12 -24.21 -6.26 -17.32
C ASN A 12 -22.89 -6.69 -16.71
N VAL A 13 -22.92 -7.19 -15.46
CA VAL A 13 -21.73 -7.75 -14.82
C VAL A 13 -21.42 -9.09 -15.47
N LEU A 14 -20.43 -9.12 -16.35
CA LEU A 14 -19.94 -10.34 -16.98
C LEU A 14 -18.78 -10.90 -16.15
N ILE A 15 -18.94 -12.12 -15.64
CA ILE A 15 -17.92 -12.81 -14.84
C ILE A 15 -17.42 -14.01 -15.65
N ASP A 16 -16.11 -14.04 -15.91
CA ASP A 16 -15.44 -15.21 -16.46
C ASP A 16 -15.11 -16.21 -15.33
N THR A 17 -15.55 -17.46 -15.48
CA THR A 17 -15.34 -18.52 -14.49
C THR A 17 -14.16 -19.44 -14.85
N THR A 18 -13.41 -19.12 -15.91
CA THR A 18 -12.25 -19.90 -16.33
C THR A 18 -11.15 -19.87 -15.26
N PRO A 19 -10.65 -21.04 -14.83
CA PRO A 19 -9.55 -21.11 -13.87
C PRO A 19 -8.22 -20.77 -14.55
N MET A 20 -7.25 -20.36 -13.75
CA MET A 20 -5.87 -20.14 -14.20
C MET A 20 -5.26 -21.47 -14.73
N PRO A 21 -4.46 -21.43 -15.82
CA PRO A 21 -3.75 -22.59 -16.34
C PRO A 21 -2.93 -23.33 -15.28
N SER A 22 -2.88 -24.66 -15.36
CA SER A 22 -2.21 -25.53 -14.37
C SER A 22 -0.70 -25.28 -14.24
N ASP A 23 -0.06 -24.81 -15.32
CA ASP A 23 1.38 -24.55 -15.35
C ASP A 23 1.79 -23.33 -14.52
N ILE A 24 0.82 -22.50 -14.13
CA ILE A 24 1.05 -21.30 -13.32
C ILE A 24 0.71 -21.63 -11.85
N PRO A 25 1.72 -21.68 -10.96
CA PRO A 25 1.47 -21.88 -9.53
C PRO A 25 0.52 -20.83 -8.95
N LYS A 26 -0.45 -21.32 -8.16
CA LYS A 26 -1.40 -20.48 -7.41
C LYS A 26 -0.68 -19.62 -6.36
N VAL A 27 -1.22 -18.44 -6.11
CA VAL A 27 -0.79 -17.53 -5.04
C VAL A 27 -1.97 -17.18 -4.16
N LYS A 28 -1.73 -17.02 -2.86
CA LYS A 28 -2.75 -16.49 -1.95
C LYS A 28 -2.83 -14.99 -2.15
N GLU A 29 -3.99 -14.51 -2.56
CA GLU A 29 -4.23 -13.07 -2.72
C GLU A 29 -4.19 -12.33 -1.39
N ILE A 30 -3.95 -11.03 -1.45
CA ILE A 30 -3.71 -10.18 -0.27
C ILE A 30 -4.95 -10.11 0.64
N GLY A 31 -6.15 -10.04 0.05
CA GLY A 31 -7.42 -10.06 0.78
C GLY A 31 -7.69 -8.84 1.67
N ALA A 32 -6.93 -7.74 1.50
CA ALA A 32 -7.12 -6.50 2.23
C ALA A 32 -7.90 -5.47 1.41
N THR A 33 -8.74 -4.68 2.08
CA THR A 33 -9.48 -3.56 1.47
C THR A 33 -8.58 -2.32 1.32
N SER A 34 -9.12 -1.26 0.71
CA SER A 34 -8.40 -0.03 0.37
C SER A 34 -7.76 0.67 1.58
N ALA A 35 -8.48 0.94 2.67
CA ALA A 35 -7.86 1.66 3.80
C ALA A 35 -6.76 0.89 4.55
N PRO A 36 -6.90 -0.41 4.87
CA PRO A 36 -5.80 -1.21 5.43
C PRO A 36 -4.57 -1.25 4.50
N LEU A 37 -4.78 -1.39 3.18
CA LEU A 37 -3.69 -1.34 2.21
C LEU A 37 -3.00 0.02 2.17
N MET A 38 -3.78 1.10 2.22
CA MET A 38 -3.26 2.46 2.24
C MET A 38 -2.48 2.75 3.53
N SER A 39 -2.99 2.28 4.67
CA SER A 39 -2.33 2.33 5.98
C SER A 39 -0.98 1.60 5.98
N ALA A 40 -0.92 0.40 5.39
CA ALA A 40 0.30 -0.41 5.34
C ALA A 40 1.26 -0.07 4.18
N SER A 41 0.87 0.82 3.26
CA SER A 41 1.57 1.07 1.98
C SER A 41 3.07 1.37 2.14
N TYR A 42 3.44 2.22 3.11
CA TYR A 42 4.84 2.58 3.35
C TYR A 42 5.67 1.42 3.91
N PHE A 43 5.09 0.59 4.77
CA PHE A 43 5.78 -0.59 5.32
C PHE A 43 5.95 -1.69 4.29
N ILE A 44 4.95 -1.86 3.41
CA ILE A 44 5.07 -2.72 2.23
C ILE A 44 6.17 -2.19 1.32
N GLY A 45 6.23 -0.87 1.09
CA GLY A 45 7.28 -0.23 0.31
C GLY A 45 8.68 -0.48 0.88
N ASP A 46 8.87 -0.31 2.19
CA ASP A 46 10.16 -0.49 2.87
C ASP A 46 10.66 -1.94 2.77
N ARG A 47 9.81 -2.92 3.11
CA ARG A 47 10.20 -4.34 3.08
C ARG A 47 10.27 -4.92 1.66
N CYS A 48 9.33 -4.56 0.80
CA CYS A 48 9.15 -5.20 -0.51
C CYS A 48 9.76 -4.42 -1.67
N ARG A 49 10.54 -3.36 -1.40
CA ARG A 49 11.15 -2.49 -2.41
C ARG A 49 11.81 -3.25 -3.55
N ALA A 50 12.75 -4.15 -3.22
CA ALA A 50 13.50 -4.91 -4.23
C ALA A 50 12.59 -5.74 -5.15
N TYR A 51 11.54 -6.38 -4.60
CA TYR A 51 10.60 -7.18 -5.39
C TYR A 51 9.72 -6.31 -6.29
N ASN A 52 9.29 -5.15 -5.79
CA ASN A 52 8.49 -4.20 -6.56
C ASN A 52 9.30 -3.61 -7.72
N ASP A 53 10.54 -3.23 -7.44
CA ASP A 53 11.46 -2.67 -8.43
C ASP A 53 11.78 -3.72 -9.52
N ASP A 54 12.06 -4.97 -9.14
CA ASP A 54 12.28 -6.08 -10.08
C ASP A 54 11.04 -6.35 -10.96
N TYR A 55 9.83 -6.32 -10.38
CA TYR A 55 8.60 -6.52 -11.14
C TYR A 55 8.38 -5.40 -12.16
N MET A 56 8.58 -4.15 -11.76
CA MET A 56 8.45 -3.01 -12.67
C MET A 56 9.52 -3.03 -13.76
N LYS A 57 10.76 -3.40 -13.41
CA LYS A 57 11.85 -3.58 -14.37
C LYS A 57 11.53 -4.65 -15.40
N CYS A 58 11.08 -5.83 -14.96
CA CYS A 58 10.62 -6.90 -15.85
C CYS A 58 9.53 -6.39 -16.80
N LYS A 59 8.51 -5.70 -16.26
CA LYS A 59 7.41 -5.18 -17.07
C LYS A 59 7.87 -4.19 -18.14
N MET A 60 8.86 -3.35 -17.83
CA MET A 60 9.44 -2.41 -18.80
C MET A 60 10.27 -3.12 -19.88
N GLU A 61 11.03 -4.15 -19.51
CA GLU A 61 11.90 -4.89 -20.44
C GLU A 61 11.11 -5.84 -21.37
N SER A 62 9.94 -6.32 -20.93
CA SER A 62 9.09 -7.26 -21.70
C SER A 62 8.35 -6.68 -22.91
N ASN A 63 8.58 -5.42 -23.30
CA ASN A 63 8.06 -4.81 -24.53
C ASN A 63 6.56 -5.08 -24.81
N GLY A 64 5.70 -4.94 -23.79
CA GLY A 64 4.26 -5.15 -23.90
C GLY A 64 3.76 -6.58 -23.61
N LYS A 65 4.64 -7.50 -23.20
CA LYS A 65 4.30 -8.86 -22.73
C LYS A 65 4.42 -9.04 -21.21
N GLY A 66 4.57 -7.95 -20.46
CA GLY A 66 4.86 -8.01 -19.02
C GLY A 66 3.80 -8.76 -18.20
N GLU A 67 2.55 -8.76 -18.62
CA GLU A 67 1.45 -9.47 -17.96
C GLU A 67 1.63 -11.00 -17.99
N LEU A 68 2.33 -11.55 -18.99
CA LEU A 68 2.61 -12.99 -19.09
C LEU A 68 4.00 -13.33 -18.56
N ASP A 69 5.00 -12.54 -18.93
CA ASP A 69 6.41 -12.84 -18.65
C ASP A 69 6.76 -12.63 -17.16
N CYS A 70 6.11 -11.66 -16.49
CA CYS A 70 6.47 -11.24 -15.14
C CYS A 70 5.59 -11.85 -14.03
N LEU A 71 4.84 -12.92 -14.33
CA LEU A 71 3.95 -13.59 -13.35
C LEU A 71 4.74 -14.14 -12.15
N ARG A 72 5.99 -14.55 -12.36
CA ARG A 72 6.83 -15.07 -11.28
C ARG A 72 7.21 -13.97 -10.28
N GLU A 73 7.59 -12.81 -10.78
CA GLU A 73 7.96 -11.61 -10.03
C GLU A 73 6.73 -11.05 -9.32
N GLY A 74 5.57 -10.99 -10.00
CA GLY A 74 4.29 -10.60 -9.41
C GLY A 74 3.93 -11.44 -8.19
N ARG A 75 4.10 -12.77 -8.25
CA ARG A 75 3.89 -13.64 -7.08
C ARG A 75 4.81 -13.32 -5.91
N LYS A 76 6.06 -12.92 -6.15
CA LYS A 76 6.99 -12.52 -5.08
C LYS A 76 6.49 -11.25 -4.40
N VAL A 77 6.04 -10.27 -5.17
CA VAL A 77 5.43 -9.02 -4.67
C VAL A 77 4.22 -9.33 -3.80
N THR A 78 3.25 -10.11 -4.30
CA THR A 78 2.03 -10.46 -3.55
C THR A 78 2.35 -11.19 -2.25
N ARG A 79 3.28 -12.15 -2.26
CA ARG A 79 3.70 -12.87 -1.04
C ARG A 79 4.37 -11.95 -0.04
N CYS A 80 5.24 -11.05 -0.50
CA CYS A 80 5.90 -10.09 0.38
C CYS A 80 4.87 -9.15 1.04
N ALA A 81 3.97 -8.56 0.26
CA ALA A 81 2.92 -7.69 0.79
C ALA A 81 2.01 -8.43 1.79
N ALA A 82 1.61 -9.67 1.48
CA ALA A 82 0.82 -10.50 2.39
C ALA A 82 1.56 -10.78 3.71
N SER A 83 2.89 -10.98 3.67
CA SER A 83 3.69 -11.17 4.88
C SER A 83 3.72 -9.92 5.77
N VAL A 84 3.83 -8.73 5.18
CA VAL A 84 3.81 -7.46 5.94
C VAL A 84 2.47 -7.28 6.65
N ILE A 85 1.36 -7.49 5.95
CA ILE A 85 0.02 -7.34 6.54
C ILE A 85 -0.20 -8.39 7.64
N LYS A 86 0.28 -9.63 7.43
CA LYS A 86 0.23 -10.68 8.44
C LYS A 86 0.99 -10.26 9.70
N ASP A 87 2.22 -9.80 9.57
CA ASP A 87 3.04 -9.38 10.70
C ASP A 87 2.42 -8.18 11.44
N ILE A 88 1.85 -7.21 10.72
CA ILE A 88 1.14 -6.07 11.32
C ILE A 88 -0.09 -6.55 12.10
N ASN A 89 -0.86 -7.49 11.56
CA ASN A 89 -2.03 -8.06 12.25
C ASN A 89 -1.64 -8.85 13.50
N GLU A 90 -0.47 -9.49 13.52
CA GLU A 90 0.00 -10.25 14.68
C GLU A 90 0.58 -9.32 15.77
N ASN A 91 1.20 -8.20 15.40
CA ASN A 91 1.99 -7.39 16.32
C ASN A 91 1.38 -6.03 16.69
N CYS A 92 0.63 -5.40 15.79
CA CYS A 92 0.20 -4.00 15.89
C CYS A 92 -1.27 -3.79 15.45
N LEU A 93 -2.12 -4.81 15.58
CA LEU A 93 -3.50 -4.79 15.08
C LEU A 93 -4.34 -3.64 15.62
N GLU A 94 -4.19 -3.30 16.90
CA GLU A 94 -4.97 -2.25 17.55
C GLU A 94 -4.68 -0.88 16.94
N GLN A 95 -3.40 -0.51 16.84
CA GLN A 95 -2.96 0.75 16.24
C GLN A 95 -3.26 0.77 14.74
N PHE A 96 -3.10 -0.38 14.07
CA PHE A 96 -3.39 -0.52 12.65
C PHE A 96 -4.87 -0.29 12.34
N LYS A 97 -5.75 -0.88 13.16
CA LYS A 97 -7.20 -0.70 13.10
C LYS A 97 -7.62 0.73 13.35
N ALA A 98 -7.13 1.35 14.41
CA ALA A 98 -7.40 2.75 14.71
C ALA A 98 -7.00 3.68 13.53
N HIS A 99 -5.88 3.37 12.86
CA HIS A 99 -5.43 4.16 11.71
C HIS A 99 -6.31 3.97 10.48
N PHE A 100 -6.60 2.74 10.06
CA PHE A 100 -7.40 2.54 8.85
C PHE A 100 -8.88 2.92 9.04
N GLU A 101 -9.44 2.78 10.25
CA GLU A 101 -10.81 3.23 10.54
C GLU A 101 -10.91 4.76 10.46
N CYS A 102 -9.89 5.48 10.93
CA CYS A 102 -9.80 6.93 10.72
C CYS A 102 -9.76 7.28 9.23
N LEU A 103 -8.98 6.53 8.43
CA LEU A 103 -8.88 6.78 6.99
C LEU A 103 -10.23 6.59 6.29
N GLU A 104 -10.95 5.51 6.59
CA GLU A 104 -12.29 5.24 6.02
C GLU A 104 -13.26 6.39 6.27
N GLN A 105 -13.21 7.02 7.45
CA GLN A 105 -14.09 8.15 7.79
C GLN A 105 -13.70 9.47 7.12
N ASN A 106 -12.47 9.58 6.60
CA ASN A 106 -11.88 10.84 6.15
C ASN A 106 -11.51 10.82 4.65
N ASN A 107 -12.27 10.08 3.84
CA ASN A 107 -12.02 9.97 2.39
C ASN A 107 -10.57 9.55 2.08
N HIS A 108 -10.00 8.71 2.95
CA HIS A 108 -8.64 8.19 2.89
C HIS A 108 -7.55 9.29 2.87
N GLN A 109 -7.84 10.46 3.44
CA GLN A 109 -6.87 11.56 3.56
C GLN A 109 -5.90 11.32 4.73
N LEU A 110 -4.65 10.95 4.43
CA LEU A 110 -3.62 10.66 5.45
C LEU A 110 -3.41 11.78 6.48
N TRP A 111 -3.53 13.04 6.06
CA TRP A 111 -3.29 14.18 6.95
C TRP A 111 -4.37 14.38 8.00
N GLN A 112 -5.52 13.70 7.90
CA GLN A 112 -6.57 13.72 8.92
C GLN A 112 -6.27 12.73 10.07
N CYS A 113 -5.37 11.77 9.85
CA CYS A 113 -5.17 10.60 10.71
C CYS A 113 -3.75 10.51 11.32
N ARG A 114 -3.07 11.65 11.51
CA ARG A 114 -1.67 11.67 11.96
C ARG A 114 -1.43 11.11 13.36
N ARG A 115 -2.38 11.29 14.28
CA ARG A 115 -2.28 10.76 15.65
C ARG A 115 -2.30 9.21 15.69
N PRO A 116 -3.28 8.51 15.10
CA PRO A 116 -3.23 7.05 15.01
C PRO A 116 -2.10 6.55 14.09
N GLU A 117 -1.73 7.31 13.05
CA GLU A 117 -0.56 7.00 12.22
C GLU A 117 0.73 6.97 13.03
N ASN A 118 0.95 7.95 13.92
CA ASN A 118 2.14 8.00 14.76
C ASN A 118 2.22 6.78 15.70
N ALA A 119 1.11 6.43 16.35
CA ALA A 119 1.03 5.25 17.20
C ALA A 119 1.34 3.94 16.43
N LEU A 120 0.83 3.83 15.20
CA LEU A 120 1.14 2.70 14.32
C LEU A 120 2.62 2.68 13.92
N ASN A 121 3.19 3.82 13.50
CA ASN A 121 4.58 3.93 13.11
C ASN A 121 5.52 3.51 14.25
N THR A 122 5.25 3.94 15.48
CA THR A 122 6.02 3.54 16.67
C THR A 122 5.96 2.03 16.88
N CYS A 123 4.76 1.43 16.89
CA CYS A 123 4.62 -0.02 17.10
C CYS A 123 5.34 -0.84 16.02
N VAL A 124 5.17 -0.45 14.75
CA VAL A 124 5.78 -1.16 13.61
C VAL A 124 7.30 -1.03 13.63
N PHE A 125 7.83 0.15 13.98
CA PHE A 125 9.27 0.34 14.11
C PHE A 125 9.85 -0.50 15.25
N GLU A 126 9.22 -0.50 16.43
CA GLU A 126 9.70 -1.24 17.61
C GLU A 126 9.65 -2.76 17.42
N LYS A 127 8.58 -3.29 16.80
CA LYS A 127 8.37 -4.74 16.69
C LYS A 127 8.87 -5.35 15.38
N LEU A 128 8.78 -4.62 14.27
CA LEU A 128 9.09 -5.13 12.93
C LEU A 128 10.31 -4.47 12.30
N GLY A 129 10.84 -3.39 12.90
CA GLY A 129 12.00 -2.65 12.38
C GLY A 129 11.73 -1.90 11.08
N LEU A 130 10.48 -1.80 10.64
CA LEU A 130 10.10 -1.10 9.41
C LEU A 130 9.82 0.36 9.70
N LYS A 131 10.19 1.23 8.76
CA LYS A 131 10.06 2.68 8.92
C LYS A 131 9.32 3.31 7.75
N LYS A 132 8.54 4.34 8.07
CA LYS A 132 7.93 5.20 7.07
C LYS A 132 8.92 6.27 6.65
N GLU A 133 9.59 6.07 5.53
CA GLU A 133 10.46 7.08 4.92
C GLU A 133 9.87 7.60 3.62
N ILE A 134 9.89 8.92 3.46
CA ILE A 134 9.53 9.57 2.19
C ILE A 134 10.83 9.78 1.42
N PRO A 135 11.03 9.09 0.27
CA PRO A 135 12.23 9.26 -0.54
C PRO A 135 12.35 10.71 -1.03
N ASP A 136 13.58 11.13 -1.31
CA ASP A 136 13.90 12.43 -1.92
C ASP A 136 13.40 13.67 -1.17
N THR A 137 13.18 13.55 0.14
CA THR A 137 12.89 14.72 0.99
C THR A 137 14.09 15.69 0.98
N PRO A 138 13.89 16.98 0.63
CA PRO A 138 14.99 17.95 0.57
C PRO A 138 15.76 18.04 1.90
N LYS A 139 17.10 18.08 1.82
CA LYS A 139 17.97 18.17 3.00
C LYS A 139 17.60 19.41 3.84
N GLY A 140 17.40 19.21 5.14
CA GLY A 140 17.01 20.27 6.08
C GLY A 140 15.50 20.51 6.19
N THR A 141 14.66 19.77 5.45
CA THR A 141 13.19 19.85 5.59
C THR A 141 12.64 18.70 6.43
N ILE A 142 11.67 19.01 7.30
CA ILE A 142 10.97 18.01 8.11
C ILE A 142 9.87 17.40 7.24
N PRO A 143 9.84 16.05 7.06
CA PRO A 143 8.76 15.36 6.37
C PRO A 143 7.39 15.72 6.94
N VAL A 144 6.39 15.85 6.07
CA VAL A 144 5.05 16.33 6.47
C VAL A 144 4.39 15.50 7.58
N HIS A 145 4.66 14.20 7.63
CA HIS A 145 4.12 13.29 8.65
C HIS A 145 4.79 13.43 10.03
N LEU A 146 5.95 14.12 10.11
CA LEU A 146 6.70 14.36 11.34
C LEU A 146 6.60 15.80 11.86
N ARG A 147 5.90 16.68 11.14
CA ARG A 147 5.69 18.07 11.58
C ARG A 147 4.90 18.10 12.88
N LYS A 148 5.11 19.15 13.68
CA LYS A 148 4.44 19.34 14.98
C LYS A 148 2.98 19.79 14.83
N SER A 149 2.65 20.47 13.74
CA SER A 149 1.31 20.99 13.49
C SER A 149 0.85 20.73 12.06
N GLN A 150 -0.45 20.53 11.93
CA GLN A 150 -1.15 20.30 10.66
C GLN A 150 -1.93 21.55 10.24
N ILE A 151 -1.83 21.88 8.94
CA ILE A 151 -2.44 23.08 8.34
C ILE A 151 -3.56 22.77 7.34
N TYR A 152 -3.65 21.53 6.84
CA TYR A 152 -4.63 21.09 5.83
C TYR A 152 -5.67 20.10 6.36
N ALA A 153 -5.54 19.67 7.61
CA ALA A 153 -6.56 18.84 8.25
C ALA A 153 -7.80 19.67 8.59
N ASN A 154 -8.93 18.99 8.72
CA ASN A 154 -10.21 19.61 9.10
C ASN A 154 -10.08 20.36 10.43
N TYR A 155 -9.19 19.86 11.30
CA TYR A 155 -8.75 20.55 12.51
C TYR A 155 -7.30 21.05 12.35
N SER A 156 -7.09 22.36 12.38
CA SER A 156 -5.75 22.95 12.44
C SER A 156 -5.24 22.95 13.89
N GLY A 157 -4.01 22.48 14.10
CA GLY A 157 -3.47 22.34 15.45
C GLY A 157 -2.30 21.37 15.57
N PRO A 158 -1.98 20.89 16.78
CA PRO A 158 -0.98 19.87 17.02
C PRO A 158 -1.27 18.59 16.23
N GLN A 159 -0.23 17.97 15.68
CA GLN A 159 -0.34 16.79 14.82
C GLN A 159 -0.47 15.47 15.60
N TYR A 160 0.01 15.44 16.85
CA TYR A 160 -0.03 14.30 17.77
C TYR A 160 -0.23 14.79 19.20
#